data_AF-A0A8B3KZQ2-F1
#
_entry.id   AF-A0A8B3KZQ2-F1
#
_cell.length_a   1.000
_cell.length_b   1.000
_cell.length_c   1.000
_cell.angle_alpha   90.00
_cell.angle_beta   90.00
_cell.angle_gamma   90.00
#
_symmetry.space_group_name_H-M   'P 1'
#
loop_
_entity.id
_entity.type
_entity.pdbx_description
1 polymer ?
#
loop_
_entity_poly.entity_id
_entity_poly.type
_entity_poly.pdbx_seq_one_letter_code
_entity_poly.pdbx_strand_id
1 'polypeptide(L)'
;MWRRTLCNEIRLVSNVFANGLEISGKAVNAQTIAAFPDVCFTPPENPATPPGVPIPYPSFGMASDTEQGTSTVKIGGKTVNIKNKSDLSKTSGTEAGCAAKKGVITSKNTGKEYFNSWSNNVKFDGEPVIRNTDLATNNHASPIGNTPPWVHIASLSVGGQNCLALLASIDIHVHPYDEADNHCKKGKQQSDHVIQNAFFEPERGGGPIGAFRRYTEGDAPCICLNDGKKKTTQHGKKSRKQIKRAAAQRRAEGAGKSGACSQTYEEARDAELQHTAESLPKLAASPDAQECLKAICDTYFKWATRKRSQDRLNEVKCDVPKV
;
A
#
# COMPACT_ATOMS: atom_id res chain seq x y z
N MET A 1 -5.10 -1.91 -46.39
CA MET A 1 -6.02 -1.42 -45.34
C MET A 1 -5.62 -1.89 -43.93
N TRP A 2 -4.32 -2.02 -43.64
CA TRP A 2 -3.78 -2.55 -42.37
C TRP A 2 -2.68 -1.63 -41.80
N ARG A 3 -3.04 -0.37 -41.60
CA ARG A 3 -2.26 0.64 -40.86
C ARG A 3 -3.26 1.68 -40.35
N ARG A 4 -3.68 1.63 -39.08
CA ARG A 4 -4.07 2.83 -38.28
C ARG A 4 -4.67 2.65 -36.88
N THR A 5 -4.79 1.45 -36.28
CA THR A 5 -5.55 1.33 -35.01
C THR A 5 -4.80 0.74 -33.81
N LEU A 6 -3.46 0.81 -33.77
CA LEU A 6 -2.68 0.30 -32.63
C LEU A 6 -1.71 1.33 -32.00
N CYS A 7 -1.93 2.63 -32.23
CA CYS A 7 -0.95 3.65 -31.82
C CYS A 7 -1.50 4.78 -30.93
N ASN A 8 -2.65 4.65 -30.24
CA ASN A 8 -3.15 5.84 -29.52
C ASN A 8 -3.94 5.71 -28.21
N GLU A 9 -3.94 4.60 -27.46
CA GLU A 9 -4.73 4.60 -26.20
C GLU A 9 -4.18 3.86 -24.98
N ILE A 10 -2.86 3.68 -24.87
CA ILE A 10 -2.19 3.53 -23.55
C ILE A 10 -0.85 4.28 -23.62
N ARG A 11 -0.88 5.61 -23.51
CA ARG A 11 0.31 6.36 -23.10
C ARG A 11 0.31 6.44 -21.57
N LEU A 12 0.70 5.36 -20.90
CA LEU A 12 1.17 5.36 -19.50
C LEU A 12 2.59 5.97 -19.46
N VAL A 13 2.75 7.20 -19.97
CA VAL A 13 4.06 7.83 -20.11
C VAL A 13 4.08 9.10 -19.29
N SER A 14 4.25 8.94 -17.99
CA SER A 14 4.72 10.04 -17.15
C SER A 14 5.28 9.59 -15.82
N ASN A 15 6.46 8.99 -15.85
CA ASN A 15 7.29 8.71 -14.69
C ASN A 15 7.96 10.02 -14.20
N VAL A 16 7.19 10.99 -13.68
CA VAL A 16 7.72 12.27 -13.17
C VAL A 16 7.55 12.31 -11.65
N PHE A 17 8.66 12.44 -10.94
CA PHE A 17 8.71 12.31 -9.49
C PHE A 17 9.14 13.62 -8.81
N ALA A 18 8.57 13.88 -7.64
CA ALA A 18 9.01 14.90 -6.71
C ALA A 18 9.32 14.21 -5.37
N ASN A 19 10.53 14.39 -4.85
CA ASN A 19 10.97 13.75 -3.60
C ASN A 19 10.81 12.20 -3.60
N GLY A 20 11.05 11.56 -4.76
CA GLY A 20 10.90 10.10 -4.90
C GLY A 20 9.45 9.60 -5.05
N LEU A 21 8.47 10.50 -5.03
CA LEU A 21 7.05 10.18 -5.11
C LEU A 21 6.47 10.70 -6.44
N GLU A 22 5.71 9.88 -7.17
CA GLU A 22 5.18 10.29 -8.47
C GLU A 22 4.22 11.45 -8.28
N ILE A 23 4.35 12.45 -9.14
CA ILE A 23 3.49 13.62 -9.11
C ILE A 23 2.11 13.23 -9.66
N SER A 24 1.06 13.49 -8.89
CA SER A 24 -0.32 13.24 -9.33
C SER A 24 -0.75 14.26 -10.38
N GLY A 25 -1.48 13.79 -11.39
CA GLY A 25 -1.94 14.62 -12.50
C GLY A 25 -2.88 13.85 -13.42
N LYS A 26 -3.54 14.56 -14.32
CA LYS A 26 -4.61 14.00 -15.17
C LYS A 26 -4.15 12.89 -16.12
N ALA A 27 -2.87 12.86 -16.49
CA ALA A 27 -2.27 11.80 -17.30
C ALA A 27 -1.70 10.64 -16.47
N VAL A 28 -1.70 10.76 -15.15
CA VAL A 28 -1.12 9.81 -14.21
C VAL A 28 -2.23 8.96 -13.61
N ASN A 29 -2.02 7.65 -13.47
CA ASN A 29 -3.01 6.74 -12.90
C ASN A 29 -2.96 6.76 -11.35
N ALA A 30 -2.96 7.95 -10.76
CA ALA A 30 -2.99 8.12 -9.32
C ALA A 30 -4.42 8.02 -8.80
N GLN A 31 -4.61 7.39 -7.65
CA GLN A 31 -5.93 7.06 -7.12
C GLN A 31 -5.96 7.16 -5.60
N THR A 32 -7.06 7.66 -5.06
CA THR A 32 -7.40 7.45 -3.65
C THR A 32 -8.23 6.19 -3.57
N ILE A 33 -7.67 5.15 -2.96
CA ILE A 33 -8.29 3.82 -2.92
C ILE A 33 -8.98 3.65 -1.57
N ALA A 34 -10.31 3.43 -1.64
CA ALA A 34 -11.14 3.10 -0.48
C ALA A 34 -10.95 4.03 0.72
N ALA A 35 -11.02 5.35 0.50
CA ALA A 35 -11.13 6.32 1.59
C ALA A 35 -12.35 5.98 2.44
N PHE A 36 -12.09 5.56 3.69
CA PHE A 36 -13.08 4.97 4.58
C PHE A 36 -12.88 5.46 6.02
N PRO A 37 -13.95 5.67 6.80
CA PRO A 37 -15.36 5.56 6.41
C PRO A 37 -15.87 6.82 5.68
N ASP A 38 -16.57 6.63 4.55
CA ASP A 38 -17.46 7.64 3.97
C ASP A 38 -18.90 7.33 4.39
N VAL A 39 -19.34 7.89 5.52
CA VAL A 39 -20.67 7.58 6.06
C VAL A 39 -21.74 8.31 5.25
N CYS A 40 -22.51 7.56 4.47
CA CYS A 40 -23.64 8.04 3.70
C CYS A 40 -24.96 7.38 4.14
N PHE A 41 -26.04 8.13 4.06
CA PHE A 41 -27.39 7.66 4.36
C PHE A 41 -27.96 6.87 3.19
N THR A 42 -28.35 5.64 3.47
CA THR A 42 -28.89 4.67 2.51
C THR A 42 -30.39 4.54 2.69
N PRO A 43 -31.20 4.56 1.62
CA PRO A 43 -32.65 4.36 1.74
C PRO A 43 -32.97 2.99 2.40
N PRO A 44 -33.84 2.93 3.41
CA PRO A 44 -34.28 1.67 4.00
C PRO A 44 -35.23 0.94 3.03
N GLU A 45 -35.20 -0.40 3.03
CA GLU A 45 -36.04 -1.22 2.15
C GLU A 45 -37.54 -1.11 2.47
N ASN A 46 -37.95 -0.88 3.73
CA ASN A 46 -39.31 -0.51 4.15
C ASN A 46 -39.42 -0.34 5.69
N PRO A 47 -40.33 0.50 6.23
CA PRO A 47 -40.91 1.70 5.63
C PRO A 47 -39.96 2.92 5.74
N ALA A 48 -40.23 3.96 4.97
CA ALA A 48 -39.39 5.17 4.85
C ALA A 48 -39.17 5.87 6.20
N THR A 49 -38.03 5.63 6.83
CA THR A 49 -37.60 6.30 8.06
C THR A 49 -36.64 7.44 7.70
N PRO A 50 -36.90 8.70 8.11
CA PRO A 50 -35.98 9.80 7.81
C PRO A 50 -34.74 9.71 8.71
N PRO A 51 -33.49 9.93 8.24
CA PRO A 51 -32.98 10.36 6.92
C PRO A 51 -32.36 9.23 6.06
N GLY A 52 -32.66 7.97 6.37
CA GLY A 52 -31.96 6.78 5.85
C GLY A 52 -31.12 6.10 6.95
N VAL A 53 -30.50 4.97 6.62
CA VAL A 53 -29.56 4.28 7.52
C VAL A 53 -28.13 4.77 7.24
N PRO A 54 -27.39 5.30 8.23
CA PRO A 54 -26.01 5.71 8.02
C PRO A 54 -25.13 4.46 7.84
N ILE A 55 -24.57 4.29 6.63
CA ILE A 55 -23.71 3.17 6.26
C ILE A 55 -22.35 3.71 5.85
N PRO A 56 -21.24 3.18 6.39
CA PRO A 56 -19.90 3.57 5.94
C PRO A 56 -19.58 2.89 4.61
N TYR A 57 -19.22 3.68 3.60
CA TYR A 57 -18.83 3.21 2.27
C TYR A 57 -17.35 3.44 2.01
N PRO A 58 -16.70 2.60 1.18
CA PRO A 58 -15.41 2.91 0.61
C PRO A 58 -15.59 3.93 -0.52
N SER A 59 -14.89 5.07 -0.44
CA SER A 59 -14.88 6.07 -1.52
C SER A 59 -13.59 6.01 -2.34
N PHE A 60 -13.70 6.21 -3.65
CA PHE A 60 -12.57 6.18 -4.59
C PHE A 60 -12.48 7.48 -5.36
N GLY A 61 -11.27 7.98 -5.59
CA GLY A 61 -11.04 9.10 -6.49
C GLY A 61 -9.92 8.81 -7.47
N MET A 62 -10.05 9.36 -8.68
CA MET A 62 -9.19 9.06 -9.81
C MET A 62 -8.53 10.33 -10.31
N ALA A 63 -7.20 10.37 -10.41
CA ALA A 63 -6.47 11.54 -10.91
C ALA A 63 -6.84 11.89 -12.36
N SER A 64 -7.38 10.95 -13.14
CA SER A 64 -7.99 11.22 -14.45
C SER A 64 -9.11 12.28 -14.39
N ASP A 65 -9.77 12.44 -13.25
CA ASP A 65 -10.81 13.42 -12.99
C ASP A 65 -10.23 14.77 -12.48
N THR A 66 -8.91 14.98 -12.57
CA THR A 66 -8.29 16.25 -12.17
C THR A 66 -8.85 17.44 -12.94
N GLU A 67 -9.21 18.47 -12.18
CA GLU A 67 -9.60 19.81 -12.61
C GLU A 67 -8.73 20.86 -11.89
N GLN A 68 -8.69 22.08 -12.45
CA GLN A 68 -8.02 23.24 -11.85
C GLN A 68 -6.54 23.01 -11.46
N GLY A 69 -5.86 22.11 -12.16
CA GLY A 69 -4.43 21.86 -12.00
C GLY A 69 -3.56 22.94 -12.63
N THR A 70 -2.29 22.62 -12.85
CA THR A 70 -1.33 23.50 -13.52
C THR A 70 -1.79 23.96 -14.91
N SER A 71 -1.41 25.19 -15.23
CA SER A 71 -1.63 25.86 -16.51
C SER A 71 -0.39 25.80 -17.40
N THR A 72 0.81 25.92 -16.82
CA THR A 72 2.06 25.98 -17.59
C THR A 72 2.76 24.62 -17.68
N VAL A 73 2.93 23.93 -16.54
CA VAL A 73 3.61 22.64 -16.50
C VAL A 73 2.64 21.52 -16.84
N LYS A 74 3.01 20.66 -17.80
CA LYS A 74 2.20 19.51 -18.20
C LYS A 74 2.98 18.20 -18.06
N ILE A 75 2.32 17.20 -17.51
CA ILE A 75 2.83 15.83 -17.42
C ILE A 75 1.96 14.97 -18.34
N GLY A 76 2.57 14.17 -19.23
CA GLY A 76 1.83 13.42 -20.26
C GLY A 76 0.97 14.30 -21.18
N GLY A 77 1.32 15.58 -21.31
CA GLY A 77 0.54 16.58 -22.06
C GLY A 77 -0.75 17.06 -21.37
N LYS A 78 -0.98 16.68 -20.10
CA LYS A 78 -2.15 17.07 -19.31
C LYS A 78 -1.74 17.83 -18.05
N THR A 79 -2.74 18.44 -17.40
CA THR A 79 -2.58 19.23 -16.18
C THR A 79 -2.20 18.36 -14.97
N VAL A 80 -1.56 18.98 -13.98
CA VAL A 80 -0.97 18.35 -12.79
C VAL A 80 -1.65 18.86 -11.53
N ASN A 81 -1.82 18.02 -10.52
CA ASN A 81 -2.40 18.43 -9.24
C ASN A 81 -1.43 19.31 -8.43
N ILE A 82 -1.96 20.41 -7.91
CA ILE A 82 -1.23 21.40 -7.12
C ILE A 82 -2.06 21.87 -5.92
N LYS A 83 -1.37 22.14 -4.83
CA LYS A 83 -1.93 22.55 -3.54
C LYS A 83 -3.00 23.64 -3.68
N ASN A 84 -4.12 23.43 -2.98
CA ASN A 84 -5.21 24.39 -2.80
C ASN A 84 -5.84 24.96 -4.08
N LYS A 85 -5.52 24.40 -5.26
CA LYS A 85 -6.09 24.83 -6.55
C LYS A 85 -6.74 23.67 -7.27
N SER A 86 -6.04 22.53 -7.37
CA SER A 86 -6.57 21.36 -8.07
C SER A 86 -7.45 20.49 -7.19
N ASP A 87 -8.44 19.87 -7.81
CA ASP A 87 -9.37 18.91 -7.23
C ASP A 87 -9.60 17.75 -8.20
N LEU A 88 -10.13 16.63 -7.70
CA LEU A 88 -10.71 15.61 -8.57
C LEU A 88 -12.21 15.88 -8.63
N SER A 89 -12.76 15.99 -9.84
CA SER A 89 -14.11 16.49 -10.07
C SER A 89 -15.21 15.64 -9.45
N LYS A 90 -14.92 14.36 -9.16
CA LYS A 90 -15.86 13.39 -8.59
C LYS A 90 -15.14 12.27 -7.85
N THR A 91 -15.88 11.59 -6.99
CA THR A 91 -15.52 10.32 -6.34
C THR A 91 -16.60 9.27 -6.59
N SER A 92 -16.27 7.99 -6.42
CA SER A 92 -17.17 6.85 -6.62
C SER A 92 -17.18 5.88 -5.42
N GLY A 93 -18.06 4.90 -5.41
CA GLY A 93 -18.17 3.86 -4.37
C GLY A 93 -19.22 4.15 -3.28
N THR A 94 -19.76 5.36 -3.27
CA THR A 94 -20.73 5.87 -2.29
C THR A 94 -22.14 6.04 -2.90
N GLU A 95 -22.36 5.59 -4.14
CA GLU A 95 -23.59 5.81 -4.91
C GLU A 95 -24.84 5.26 -4.22
N ALA A 96 -24.72 4.13 -3.51
CA ALA A 96 -25.81 3.51 -2.75
C ALA A 96 -26.31 4.37 -1.57
N GLY A 97 -25.46 5.27 -1.06
CA GLY A 97 -25.82 6.25 -0.04
C GLY A 97 -26.62 7.43 -0.61
N CYS A 98 -27.72 7.15 -1.31
CA CYS A 98 -28.50 8.11 -2.08
C CYS A 98 -29.76 8.64 -1.37
N ALA A 99 -29.94 8.38 -0.07
CA ALA A 99 -31.05 8.96 0.69
C ALA A 99 -30.96 10.49 0.70
N ALA A 100 -32.03 11.17 1.11
CA ALA A 100 -32.12 12.64 1.02
C ALA A 100 -30.92 13.38 1.64
N LYS A 101 -30.37 12.86 2.75
CA LYS A 101 -29.19 13.43 3.41
C LYS A 101 -27.87 13.06 2.73
N LYS A 102 -27.74 11.91 2.05
CA LYS A 102 -26.47 11.41 1.46
C LYS A 102 -25.34 11.38 2.48
N GLY A 103 -24.17 11.96 2.23
CA GLY A 103 -23.06 12.03 3.19
C GLY A 103 -23.43 12.75 4.49
N VAL A 104 -23.02 12.20 5.63
CA VAL A 104 -23.34 12.73 6.96
C VAL A 104 -22.91 14.19 7.15
N ILE A 105 -21.74 14.56 6.64
CA ILE A 105 -21.19 15.92 6.69
C ILE A 105 -21.58 16.70 5.43
N THR A 106 -21.26 16.16 4.25
CA THR A 106 -21.25 16.95 3.00
C THR A 106 -22.58 16.99 2.28
N SER A 107 -23.51 16.10 2.65
CA SER A 107 -24.75 15.85 1.92
C SER A 107 -24.55 15.52 0.44
N LYS A 108 -23.40 14.88 0.11
CA LYS A 108 -23.04 14.36 -1.21
C LYS A 108 -22.71 12.87 -1.11
N ASN A 109 -22.75 12.17 -2.22
CA ASN A 109 -22.42 10.74 -2.32
C ASN A 109 -21.52 10.41 -3.52
N THR A 110 -20.99 11.42 -4.21
CA THR A 110 -20.06 11.33 -5.38
C THR A 110 -19.35 12.69 -5.57
N GLY A 111 -19.13 13.43 -4.47
CA GLY A 111 -18.56 14.78 -4.49
C GLY A 111 -17.10 14.82 -4.92
N LYS A 112 -16.49 16.00 -4.84
CA LYS A 112 -15.09 16.21 -5.25
C LYS A 112 -14.10 15.57 -4.28
N GLU A 113 -12.86 15.36 -4.71
CA GLU A 113 -11.71 15.05 -3.85
C GLU A 113 -10.76 16.24 -3.75
N TYR A 114 -10.28 16.51 -2.53
CA TYR A 114 -9.30 17.55 -2.26
C TYR A 114 -8.08 17.00 -1.51
N PHE A 115 -6.93 17.62 -1.76
CA PHE A 115 -5.66 17.24 -1.16
C PHE A 115 -5.36 18.06 0.11
N ASN A 116 -4.83 17.38 1.13
CA ASN A 116 -4.51 17.90 2.46
C ASN A 116 -3.01 17.83 2.78
N SER A 117 -2.19 17.24 1.91
CA SER A 117 -0.74 17.40 1.93
C SER A 117 -0.17 17.47 0.51
N TRP A 118 1.11 17.84 0.40
CA TRP A 118 1.78 18.15 -0.86
C TRP A 118 3.31 18.13 -0.66
N SER A 119 4.08 18.31 -1.73
CA SER A 119 5.54 18.45 -1.66
C SER A 119 6.00 19.62 -0.78
N ASN A 120 7.05 19.40 0.01
CA ASN A 120 7.63 20.45 0.85
C ASN A 120 8.46 21.47 0.06
N ASN A 121 8.95 21.12 -1.14
CA ASN A 121 9.92 21.95 -1.87
C ASN A 121 9.77 21.93 -3.39
N VAL A 122 9.12 20.93 -4.00
CA VAL A 122 8.87 20.91 -5.45
C VAL A 122 7.56 21.61 -5.74
N LYS A 123 7.61 22.62 -6.62
CA LYS A 123 6.47 23.47 -6.95
C LYS A 123 6.30 23.60 -8.45
N PHE A 124 5.06 23.52 -8.92
CA PHE A 124 4.66 23.89 -10.29
C PHE A 124 3.69 25.06 -10.22
N ASP A 125 3.82 26.01 -11.16
CA ASP A 125 3.02 27.24 -11.17
C ASP A 125 3.06 27.99 -9.82
N GLY A 126 4.20 27.93 -9.12
CA GLY A 126 4.42 28.57 -7.81
C GLY A 126 3.84 27.81 -6.61
N GLU A 127 3.10 26.72 -6.84
CA GLU A 127 2.43 25.95 -5.78
C GLU A 127 3.03 24.54 -5.62
N PRO A 128 3.07 24.02 -4.38
CA PRO A 128 3.46 22.64 -4.13
C PRO A 128 2.69 21.62 -4.96
N VAL A 129 3.41 20.67 -5.55
CA VAL A 129 2.81 19.57 -6.31
C VAL A 129 2.25 18.50 -5.37
N ILE A 130 1.15 17.87 -5.78
CA ILE A 130 0.60 16.69 -5.11
C ILE A 130 1.32 15.45 -5.61
N ARG A 131 1.64 14.51 -4.72
CA ARG A 131 2.41 13.31 -5.03
C ARG A 131 1.75 12.06 -4.47
N ASN A 132 2.31 10.91 -4.83
CA ASN A 132 2.03 9.67 -4.11
C ASN A 132 2.20 9.85 -2.60
N THR A 133 1.35 9.20 -1.80
CA THR A 133 1.21 9.27 -0.34
C THR A 133 0.75 10.60 0.24
N ASP A 134 0.53 11.63 -0.59
CA ASP A 134 -0.09 12.85 -0.09
C ASP A 134 -1.55 12.59 0.31
N LEU A 135 -2.01 13.25 1.37
CA LEU A 135 -3.33 12.97 1.93
C LEU A 135 -4.43 13.63 1.10
N ALA A 136 -5.56 12.97 0.95
CA ALA A 136 -6.76 13.47 0.30
C ALA A 136 -8.02 13.18 1.15
N THR A 137 -9.09 13.92 0.91
CA THR A 137 -10.42 13.67 1.49
C THR A 137 -11.45 13.64 0.38
N ASN A 138 -12.42 12.74 0.50
CA ASN A 138 -13.37 12.43 -0.56
C ASN A 138 -14.77 13.01 -0.30
N ASN A 139 -15.57 13.01 -1.37
CA ASN A 139 -17.00 13.27 -1.35
C ASN A 139 -17.35 14.67 -0.82
N HIS A 140 -16.61 15.68 -1.28
CA HIS A 140 -16.78 17.08 -0.89
C HIS A 140 -17.98 17.75 -1.54
N ALA A 141 -18.64 18.63 -0.77
CA ALA A 141 -19.51 19.70 -1.30
C ALA A 141 -18.74 21.03 -1.51
N SER A 142 -17.42 20.98 -1.29
CA SER A 142 -16.39 22.05 -1.27
C SER A 142 -16.51 23.02 -0.08
N PRO A 143 -15.43 23.26 0.71
CA PRO A 143 -14.19 22.48 0.87
C PRO A 143 -14.27 21.44 2.00
N ILE A 144 -15.48 21.13 2.50
CA ILE A 144 -15.70 20.16 3.58
C ILE A 144 -15.90 18.77 2.96
N GLY A 145 -15.11 17.80 3.43
CA GLY A 145 -15.13 16.38 3.00
C GLY A 145 -15.89 15.48 3.97
N ASN A 146 -16.36 14.32 3.48
CA ASN A 146 -17.12 13.35 4.29
C ASN A 146 -16.24 12.27 4.93
N THR A 147 -15.00 12.11 4.44
CA THR A 147 -14.03 11.12 4.92
C THR A 147 -12.93 11.77 5.76
N PRO A 148 -12.26 11.02 6.67
CA PRO A 148 -10.99 11.46 7.23
C PRO A 148 -9.91 11.57 6.13
N PRO A 149 -8.81 12.31 6.37
CA PRO A 149 -7.67 12.33 5.46
C PRO A 149 -7.10 10.93 5.22
N TRP A 150 -6.91 10.58 3.95
CA TRP A 150 -6.48 9.26 3.47
C TRP A 150 -5.34 9.36 2.45
N VAL A 151 -4.54 8.32 2.26
CA VAL A 151 -3.39 8.36 1.34
C VAL A 151 -3.82 8.32 -0.13
N HIS A 152 -3.31 9.27 -0.92
CA HIS A 152 -3.46 9.31 -2.38
C HIS A 152 -2.31 8.54 -3.03
N ILE A 153 -2.61 7.47 -3.76
CA ILE A 153 -1.60 6.54 -4.26
C ILE A 153 -1.28 6.86 -5.74
N ALA A 154 -0.05 7.30 -6.01
CA ALA A 154 0.58 7.32 -7.33
C ALA A 154 1.82 6.38 -7.32
N SER A 155 2.59 6.31 -8.39
CA SER A 155 3.77 5.45 -8.45
C SER A 155 4.84 5.81 -7.40
N LEU A 156 5.47 4.80 -6.80
CA LEU A 156 6.69 4.92 -6.00
C LEU A 156 7.87 4.70 -6.94
N SER A 157 8.79 5.69 -7.02
CA SER A 157 10.08 5.50 -7.69
C SER A 157 11.12 5.10 -6.67
N VAL A 158 11.59 3.88 -6.83
CA VAL A 158 12.92 3.46 -6.41
C VAL A 158 13.72 3.33 -7.70
N GLY A 159 14.76 4.15 -7.90
CA GLY A 159 15.57 4.12 -9.12
C GLY A 159 14.85 4.49 -10.44
N GLY A 160 13.63 5.05 -10.40
CA GLY A 160 12.86 5.44 -11.60
C GLY A 160 11.85 4.42 -12.09
N GLN A 161 11.57 3.34 -11.33
CA GLN A 161 10.60 2.29 -11.71
C GLN A 161 9.44 2.16 -10.72
N ASN A 162 8.24 1.85 -11.23
CA ASN A 162 7.06 1.55 -10.41
C ASN A 162 7.24 0.21 -9.70
N CYS A 163 7.35 0.22 -8.37
CA CYS A 163 7.66 -0.98 -7.59
C CYS A 163 6.70 -2.15 -7.81
N LEU A 164 5.40 -1.90 -7.91
CA LEU A 164 4.43 -2.96 -8.18
C LEU A 164 4.56 -3.49 -9.62
N ALA A 165 4.80 -2.63 -10.59
CA ALA A 165 5.02 -3.04 -11.97
C ALA A 165 6.34 -3.81 -12.16
N LEU A 166 7.40 -3.39 -11.48
CA LEU A 166 8.69 -4.07 -11.48
C LEU A 166 8.57 -5.46 -10.84
N LEU A 167 7.96 -5.56 -9.66
CA LEU A 167 7.73 -6.85 -9.00
C LEU A 167 6.83 -7.75 -9.88
N ALA A 168 5.76 -7.22 -10.45
CA ALA A 168 4.90 -7.97 -11.37
C ALA A 168 5.65 -8.43 -12.63
N SER A 169 6.58 -7.63 -13.18
CA SER A 169 7.38 -8.00 -14.34
C SER A 169 8.26 -9.24 -14.11
N ILE A 170 8.61 -9.49 -12.84
CA ILE A 170 9.36 -10.67 -12.42
C ILE A 170 8.48 -11.77 -11.80
N ASP A 171 7.16 -11.69 -11.97
CA ASP A 171 6.15 -12.65 -11.46
C ASP A 171 6.10 -12.68 -9.91
N ILE A 172 6.31 -11.52 -9.28
CA ILE A 172 6.13 -11.31 -7.84
C ILE A 172 4.95 -10.39 -7.62
N HIS A 173 3.91 -10.94 -6.99
CA HIS A 173 2.73 -10.20 -6.58
C HIS A 173 2.73 -10.11 -5.06
N VAL A 174 2.75 -8.88 -4.55
CA VAL A 174 2.64 -8.62 -3.11
C VAL A 174 1.17 -8.44 -2.77
N HIS A 175 0.70 -9.12 -1.72
CA HIS A 175 -0.70 -9.09 -1.31
C HIS A 175 -0.84 -9.25 0.21
N PRO A 176 -1.96 -8.85 0.82
CA PRO A 176 -2.32 -9.23 2.18
C PRO A 176 -2.45 -10.75 2.31
N TYR A 177 -2.16 -11.31 3.49
CA TYR A 177 -2.30 -12.75 3.72
C TYR A 177 -3.74 -13.23 3.52
N ASP A 178 -4.74 -12.46 3.97
CA ASP A 178 -6.15 -12.82 3.84
C ASP A 178 -6.64 -12.83 2.38
N GLU A 179 -5.88 -12.24 1.46
CA GLU A 179 -6.16 -12.28 0.02
C GLU A 179 -5.41 -13.40 -0.71
N ALA A 180 -4.71 -14.30 0.00
CA ALA A 180 -3.93 -15.38 -0.59
C ALA A 180 -4.68 -16.18 -1.66
N ASP A 181 -5.97 -16.43 -1.46
CA ASP A 181 -6.82 -17.19 -2.37
C ASP A 181 -7.09 -16.49 -3.71
N ASN A 182 -6.94 -15.16 -3.77
CA ASN A 182 -7.14 -14.35 -4.96
C ASN A 182 -5.85 -14.22 -5.80
N HIS A 183 -4.68 -14.38 -5.17
CA HIS A 183 -3.38 -14.11 -5.79
C HIS A 183 -2.55 -15.38 -6.02
N CYS A 184 -2.56 -16.32 -5.08
CA CYS A 184 -1.73 -17.52 -5.16
C CYS A 184 -2.44 -18.66 -5.89
N LYS A 185 -1.71 -19.32 -6.81
CA LYS A 185 -2.22 -20.46 -7.56
C LYS A 185 -2.53 -21.64 -6.64
N LYS A 186 -3.82 -21.90 -6.40
CA LYS A 186 -4.31 -23.01 -5.58
C LYS A 186 -3.62 -24.33 -5.95
N GLY A 187 -3.11 -25.03 -4.94
CA GLY A 187 -2.41 -26.32 -5.08
C GLY A 187 -0.99 -26.26 -5.65
N LYS A 188 -0.49 -25.07 -6.05
CA LYS A 188 0.88 -24.88 -6.58
C LYS A 188 1.70 -23.88 -5.77
N GLN A 189 1.06 -22.84 -5.26
CA GLN A 189 1.69 -21.76 -4.50
C GLN A 189 1.07 -21.64 -3.11
N GLN A 190 1.87 -21.13 -2.18
CA GLN A 190 1.45 -20.76 -0.84
C GLN A 190 1.81 -19.29 -0.61
N SER A 191 0.90 -18.58 0.05
CA SER A 191 1.16 -17.26 0.58
C SER A 191 2.21 -17.36 1.68
N ASP A 192 3.29 -16.61 1.52
CA ASP A 192 4.39 -16.55 2.47
C ASP A 192 4.59 -15.11 2.91
N HIS A 193 4.56 -14.86 4.22
CA HIS A 193 4.89 -13.54 4.73
C HIS A 193 6.30 -13.17 4.31
N VAL A 194 6.45 -11.97 3.72
CA VAL A 194 7.75 -11.48 3.30
C VAL A 194 8.69 -11.42 4.51
N ILE A 195 8.18 -10.93 5.65
CA ILE A 195 8.82 -10.98 6.96
C ILE A 195 7.98 -11.88 7.88
N GLN A 196 8.58 -12.95 8.40
CA GLN A 196 7.86 -13.97 9.17
C GLN A 196 7.05 -13.38 10.35
N ASN A 197 5.79 -13.81 10.51
CA ASN A 197 4.91 -13.39 11.60
C ASN A 197 5.50 -13.63 13.00
N ALA A 198 6.27 -14.72 13.19
CA ALA A 198 6.86 -15.11 14.48
C ALA A 198 7.83 -14.08 15.10
N PHE A 199 8.27 -13.06 14.34
CA PHE A 199 9.01 -11.92 14.90
C PHE A 199 8.10 -10.97 15.71
N PHE A 200 6.79 -10.96 15.40
CA PHE A 200 5.81 -10.00 15.91
C PHE A 200 4.68 -10.66 16.66
N GLU A 201 4.39 -11.93 16.39
CA GLU A 201 3.40 -12.76 17.04
C GLU A 201 4.06 -14.12 17.40
N PRO A 202 4.72 -14.20 18.58
CA PRO A 202 5.55 -15.35 18.96
C PRO A 202 4.74 -16.61 19.29
N GLU A 203 3.43 -16.45 19.51
CA GLU A 203 2.48 -17.54 19.70
C GLU A 203 1.35 -17.39 18.69
N ARG A 204 1.08 -18.46 17.94
CA ARG A 204 0.06 -18.46 16.90
C ARG A 204 -1.32 -18.17 17.49
N GLY A 205 -1.95 -17.08 17.06
CA GLY A 205 -3.21 -16.59 17.60
C GLY A 205 -3.08 -15.86 18.95
N GLY A 206 -1.85 -15.61 19.41
CA GLY A 206 -1.56 -14.89 20.66
C GLY A 206 -1.58 -13.36 20.52
N GLY A 207 -1.70 -12.85 19.29
CA GLY A 207 -1.68 -11.44 18.97
C GLY A 207 -0.28 -10.82 18.99
N PRO A 208 -0.16 -9.54 18.59
CA PRO A 208 1.13 -8.92 18.36
C PRO A 208 1.82 -8.47 19.65
N ILE A 209 3.16 -8.50 19.64
CA ILE A 209 4.01 -7.95 20.70
C ILE A 209 3.81 -6.43 20.83
N GLY A 210 4.10 -5.90 22.02
CA GLY A 210 3.79 -4.50 22.39
C GLY A 210 4.40 -3.42 21.47
N ALA A 211 5.53 -3.70 20.82
CA ALA A 211 6.15 -2.77 19.87
C ALA A 211 5.41 -2.69 18.52
N PHE A 212 4.63 -3.73 18.18
CA PHE A 212 3.93 -3.91 16.90
C PHE A 212 2.41 -4.01 17.12
N ARG A 213 1.84 -3.22 18.04
CA ARG A 213 0.41 -3.29 18.43
C ARG A 213 -0.63 -3.22 17.31
N ARG A 214 -0.26 -2.77 16.10
CA ARG A 214 -1.14 -2.73 14.93
C ARG A 214 -0.84 -3.83 13.90
N TYR A 215 0.15 -4.67 14.15
CA TYR A 215 0.43 -5.83 13.30
C TYR A 215 -0.75 -6.80 13.33
N THR A 216 -1.07 -7.34 12.17
CA THR A 216 -2.08 -8.37 11.94
C THR A 216 -1.51 -9.36 10.93
N GLU A 217 -1.67 -10.65 11.18
CA GLU A 217 -1.25 -11.70 10.24
C GLU A 217 -1.94 -11.50 8.87
N GLY A 218 -3.24 -11.18 8.89
CA GLY A 218 -4.08 -11.00 7.72
C GLY A 218 -3.64 -9.86 6.77
N ASP A 219 -3.18 -8.72 7.31
CA ASP A 219 -2.79 -7.57 6.49
C ASP A 219 -1.29 -7.56 6.15
N ALA A 220 -0.49 -8.43 6.78
CA ALA A 220 0.95 -8.43 6.61
C ALA A 220 1.35 -8.74 5.15
N PRO A 221 2.33 -8.02 4.57
CA PRO A 221 2.76 -8.24 3.19
C PRO A 221 3.22 -9.68 2.95
N CYS A 222 2.61 -10.31 1.96
CA CYS A 222 2.91 -11.67 1.53
C CYS A 222 3.29 -11.70 0.05
N ILE A 223 3.98 -12.77 -0.33
CA ILE A 223 4.24 -13.13 -1.71
C ILE A 223 3.91 -14.61 -1.94
N CYS A 224 3.51 -14.95 -3.16
CA CYS A 224 3.26 -16.33 -3.53
C CYS A 224 4.58 -17.08 -3.81
N LEU A 225 4.90 -18.06 -2.96
CA LEU A 225 6.03 -18.96 -3.16
C LEU A 225 5.54 -20.34 -3.60
N ASN A 226 6.28 -20.99 -4.49
CA ASN A 226 5.97 -22.36 -4.92
C ASN A 226 6.10 -23.35 -3.75
N ASP A 227 5.01 -24.11 -3.54
CA ASP A 227 4.71 -25.22 -2.61
C ASP A 227 5.66 -25.44 -1.40
N GLY A 228 5.25 -25.20 -0.16
CA GLY A 228 6.04 -25.44 1.06
C GLY A 228 6.13 -26.89 1.56
N LYS A 229 5.44 -27.86 0.93
CA LYS A 229 5.47 -29.26 1.41
C LYS A 229 6.81 -29.96 1.17
N LYS A 230 7.63 -29.47 0.24
CA LYS A 230 8.93 -30.04 -0.11
C LYS A 230 10.07 -29.10 0.28
N LYS A 231 11.14 -29.64 0.86
CA LYS A 231 12.32 -28.87 1.30
C LYS A 231 13.13 -28.21 0.17
N THR A 232 12.83 -28.52 -1.09
CA THR A 232 13.56 -28.08 -2.29
C THR A 232 12.86 -26.97 -3.07
N THR A 233 11.61 -26.66 -2.72
CA THR A 233 10.81 -25.61 -3.36
C THR A 233 11.17 -24.23 -2.81
N GLN A 234 10.56 -23.18 -3.36
CA GLN A 234 10.85 -21.80 -2.96
C GLN A 234 10.50 -21.57 -1.49
N HIS A 235 9.28 -21.93 -1.09
CA HIS A 235 8.84 -21.79 0.30
C HIS A 235 9.69 -22.68 1.23
N GLY A 236 9.86 -23.97 0.90
CA GLY A 236 10.64 -24.89 1.74
C GLY A 236 12.12 -24.52 1.88
N LYS A 237 12.73 -23.89 0.86
CA LYS A 237 14.09 -23.33 0.94
C LYS A 237 14.15 -22.14 1.90
N LYS A 238 13.19 -21.21 1.80
CA LYS A 238 13.09 -20.05 2.68
C LYS A 238 12.91 -20.49 4.13
N SER A 239 11.93 -21.35 4.42
CA SER A 239 11.66 -21.83 5.79
C SER A 239 12.86 -22.49 6.44
N ARG A 240 13.63 -23.29 5.70
CA ARG A 240 14.86 -23.91 6.22
C ARG A 240 15.93 -22.89 6.62
N LYS A 241 16.06 -21.79 5.87
CA LYS A 241 17.03 -20.74 6.17
C LYS A 241 16.61 -19.94 7.40
N GLN A 242 15.32 -19.61 7.49
CA GLN A 242 14.73 -18.97 8.67
C GLN A 242 14.99 -19.78 9.94
N ILE A 243 14.67 -21.08 9.93
CA ILE A 243 14.90 -22.02 11.03
C ILE A 243 16.38 -22.07 11.41
N LYS A 244 17.28 -22.18 10.42
CA LYS A 244 18.73 -22.23 10.68
C LYS A 244 19.25 -20.92 11.29
N ARG A 245 18.81 -19.77 10.79
CA ARG A 245 19.20 -18.45 11.30
C ARG A 245 18.71 -18.25 12.73
N ALA A 246 17.42 -18.52 12.98
CA ALA A 246 16.84 -18.41 14.32
C ALA A 246 17.58 -19.31 15.33
N ALA A 247 17.92 -20.55 14.96
CA ALA A 247 18.68 -21.44 15.83
C ALA A 247 20.09 -20.92 16.13
N ALA A 248 20.77 -20.36 15.13
CA ALA A 248 22.11 -19.79 15.30
C ALA A 248 22.08 -18.56 16.21
N GLN A 249 21.12 -17.65 16.02
CA GLN A 249 20.98 -16.45 16.81
C GLN A 249 20.69 -16.76 18.28
N ARG A 250 19.74 -17.67 18.53
CA ARG A 250 19.42 -18.09 19.91
C ARG A 250 20.60 -18.75 20.61
N ARG A 251 21.38 -19.57 19.89
CA ARG A 251 22.63 -20.14 20.42
C ARG A 251 23.66 -19.07 20.76
N ALA A 252 23.83 -18.07 19.89
CA ALA A 252 24.77 -16.98 20.12
C ALA A 252 24.40 -16.13 21.34
N GLU A 253 23.11 -15.92 21.58
CA GLU A 253 22.58 -15.19 22.75
C GLU A 253 22.46 -16.07 24.02
N GLY A 254 22.85 -17.35 23.96
CA GLY A 254 22.69 -18.28 25.08
C GLY A 254 21.23 -18.61 25.44
N ALA A 255 20.29 -18.26 24.55
CA ALA A 255 18.87 -18.51 24.75
C ALA A 255 18.51 -19.97 24.42
N GLY A 256 17.91 -20.68 25.39
CA GLY A 256 17.29 -21.99 25.17
C GLY A 256 16.08 -21.91 24.23
N LYS A 257 15.44 -23.06 23.93
CA LYS A 257 14.23 -23.12 23.06
C LYS A 257 13.08 -22.21 23.52
N SER A 258 13.02 -21.93 24.82
CA SER A 258 12.02 -21.07 25.47
C SER A 258 12.57 -19.72 25.95
N GLY A 259 13.87 -19.44 25.80
CA GLY A 259 14.48 -18.20 26.30
C GLY A 259 14.01 -16.93 25.57
N ALA A 260 14.10 -15.77 26.20
CA ALA A 260 13.87 -14.50 25.50
C ALA A 260 15.08 -14.18 24.61
N CYS A 261 14.83 -13.74 23.38
CA CYS A 261 15.85 -13.41 22.38
C CYS A 261 15.23 -12.36 21.45
N SER A 262 15.95 -11.28 21.18
CA SER A 262 15.40 -10.12 20.45
C SER A 262 16.39 -9.56 19.46
N GLN A 263 15.87 -8.99 18.37
CA GLN A 263 16.68 -8.36 17.32
C GLN A 263 16.01 -7.05 16.91
N THR A 264 16.69 -6.25 16.08
CA THR A 264 16.07 -5.07 15.50
C THR A 264 15.20 -5.44 14.31
N TYR A 265 14.19 -4.61 14.01
CA TYR A 265 13.36 -4.76 12.84
C TYR A 265 14.20 -4.76 11.56
N GLU A 266 15.24 -3.92 11.49
CA GLU A 266 16.16 -3.87 10.35
C GLU A 266 16.87 -5.21 10.14
N GLU A 267 17.42 -5.81 11.21
CA GLU A 267 18.07 -7.12 11.16
C GLU A 267 17.12 -8.22 10.71
N ALA A 268 15.87 -8.19 11.18
CA ALA A 268 14.83 -9.14 10.78
C ALA A 268 14.44 -8.95 9.31
N ARG A 269 14.11 -7.73 8.90
CA ARG A 269 13.71 -7.37 7.54
C ARG A 269 14.77 -7.77 6.52
N ASP A 270 16.01 -7.34 6.73
CA ASP A 270 17.06 -7.53 5.73
C ASP A 270 17.44 -9.01 5.60
N ALA A 271 17.44 -9.77 6.70
CA ALA A 271 17.65 -11.22 6.64
C ALA A 271 16.51 -11.97 5.93
N GLU A 272 15.25 -11.59 6.16
CA GLU A 272 14.10 -12.20 5.53
C GLU A 272 14.02 -11.91 4.02
N LEU A 273 14.33 -10.68 3.63
CA LEU A 273 14.45 -10.30 2.22
C LEU A 273 15.61 -11.04 1.55
N GLN A 274 16.74 -11.21 2.23
CA GLN A 274 17.84 -12.03 1.72
C GLN A 274 17.41 -13.50 1.54
N HIS A 275 16.75 -14.11 2.53
CA HIS A 275 16.25 -15.49 2.41
C HIS A 275 15.23 -15.64 1.27
N THR A 276 14.41 -14.61 1.05
CA THR A 276 13.46 -14.54 -0.05
C THR A 276 14.16 -14.44 -1.40
N ALA A 277 15.12 -13.52 -1.55
CA ALA A 277 15.91 -13.34 -2.77
C ALA A 277 16.68 -14.63 -3.14
N GLU A 278 17.35 -15.25 -2.18
CA GLU A 278 18.08 -16.50 -2.42
C GLU A 278 17.15 -17.70 -2.74
N SER A 279 15.84 -17.58 -2.46
CA SER A 279 14.83 -18.58 -2.80
C SER A 279 14.13 -18.27 -4.14
N LEU A 280 14.26 -17.04 -4.64
CA LEU A 280 13.66 -16.53 -5.87
C LEU A 280 14.74 -15.96 -6.81
N PRO A 281 15.26 -16.74 -7.76
CA PRO A 281 16.35 -16.31 -8.64
C PRO A 281 16.09 -14.99 -9.39
N LYS A 282 14.83 -14.73 -9.81
CA LYS A 282 14.45 -13.48 -10.47
C LYS A 282 14.54 -12.26 -9.54
N LEU A 283 14.23 -12.43 -8.26
CA LEU A 283 14.38 -11.39 -7.25
C LEU A 283 15.86 -11.16 -6.92
N ALA A 284 16.64 -12.24 -6.75
CA ALA A 284 18.10 -12.14 -6.55
C ALA A 284 18.80 -11.38 -7.69
N ALA A 285 18.33 -11.53 -8.92
CA ALA A 285 18.89 -10.87 -10.10
C ALA A 285 18.44 -9.40 -10.26
N SER A 286 17.51 -8.90 -9.44
CA SER A 286 16.96 -7.54 -9.55
C SER A 286 17.10 -6.77 -8.23
N PRO A 287 18.17 -5.98 -8.06
CA PRO A 287 18.37 -5.13 -6.89
C PRO A 287 17.21 -4.15 -6.66
N ASP A 288 16.72 -3.53 -7.73
CA ASP A 288 15.58 -2.60 -7.69
C ASP A 288 14.31 -3.30 -7.16
N ALA A 289 14.07 -4.56 -7.55
CA ALA A 289 12.94 -5.32 -7.04
C ALA A 289 13.09 -5.69 -5.56
N GLN A 290 14.31 -5.98 -5.11
CA GLN A 290 14.59 -6.20 -3.68
C GLN A 290 14.34 -4.93 -2.86
N GLU A 291 14.76 -3.77 -3.38
CA GLU A 291 14.52 -2.48 -2.73
C GLU A 291 13.03 -2.11 -2.74
N CYS A 292 12.30 -2.41 -3.82
CA CYS A 292 10.87 -2.25 -3.86
C CYS A 292 10.12 -3.12 -2.86
N LEU A 293 10.50 -4.40 -2.74
CA LEU A 293 9.92 -5.30 -1.75
C LEU A 293 10.23 -4.82 -0.32
N LYS A 294 11.45 -4.32 -0.09
CA LYS A 294 11.86 -3.68 1.16
C LYS A 294 10.99 -2.48 1.49
N ALA A 295 10.80 -1.56 0.54
CA ALA A 295 10.01 -0.34 0.73
C ALA A 295 8.54 -0.65 1.04
N ILE A 296 7.97 -1.69 0.42
CA ILE A 296 6.60 -2.15 0.72
C ILE A 296 6.52 -2.64 2.17
N CYS A 297 7.46 -3.48 2.60
CA CYS A 297 7.53 -3.93 3.99
C CYS A 297 7.70 -2.77 4.97
N ASP A 298 8.66 -1.87 4.72
CA ASP A 298 8.91 -0.71 5.57
C ASP A 298 7.67 0.18 5.72
N THR A 299 6.89 0.34 4.66
CA THR A 299 5.65 1.12 4.67
C THR A 299 4.61 0.49 5.60
N TYR A 300 4.38 -0.81 5.49
CA TYR A 300 3.48 -1.54 6.37
C TYR A 300 3.96 -1.49 7.84
N PHE A 301 5.24 -1.74 8.09
CA PHE A 301 5.76 -1.81 9.46
C PHE A 301 5.89 -0.44 10.13
N LYS A 302 6.03 0.67 9.38
CA LYS A 302 5.86 2.03 9.91
C LYS A 302 4.45 2.23 10.47
N TRP A 303 3.43 1.76 9.76
CA TRP A 303 2.05 1.79 10.25
C TRP A 303 1.85 0.87 11.46
N ALA A 304 2.37 -0.37 11.40
CA ALA A 304 2.24 -1.39 12.45
C ALA A 304 2.85 -0.94 13.80
N THR A 305 3.92 -0.13 13.73
CA THR A 305 4.68 0.37 14.90
C THR A 305 4.40 1.85 15.24
N ARG A 306 3.60 2.54 14.42
CA ARG A 306 3.36 4.00 14.46
C ARG A 306 4.63 4.86 14.32
N LYS A 307 5.70 4.33 13.73
CA LYS A 307 6.93 5.09 13.47
C LYS A 307 6.78 5.91 12.20
N ARG A 308 7.19 7.18 12.26
CA ARG A 308 7.09 8.12 11.14
C ARG A 308 8.36 8.23 10.30
N SER A 309 9.51 7.77 10.80
CA SER A 309 10.79 7.76 10.08
C SER A 309 11.37 6.35 10.01
N GLN A 310 12.22 6.11 9.00
CA GLN A 310 12.86 4.81 8.81
C GLN A 310 13.82 4.47 9.94
N ASP A 311 14.66 5.43 10.37
CA ASP A 311 15.64 5.21 11.45
C ASP A 311 14.95 4.74 12.74
N ARG A 312 13.82 5.36 13.08
CA ARG A 312 13.04 4.97 14.27
C ARG A 312 12.31 3.66 14.12
N LEU A 313 12.05 3.20 12.89
CA LEU A 313 11.51 1.87 12.62
C LEU A 313 12.63 0.83 12.71
N ASN A 314 13.79 1.11 12.13
CA ASN A 314 14.94 0.21 12.10
C ASN A 314 15.37 -0.24 13.50
N GLU A 315 15.31 0.66 14.50
CA GLU A 315 15.68 0.37 15.89
C GLU A 315 14.62 -0.39 16.70
N VAL A 316 13.39 -0.57 16.17
CA VAL A 316 12.31 -1.24 16.91
C VAL A 316 12.70 -2.69 17.18
N LYS A 317 12.59 -3.13 18.43
CA LYS A 317 12.87 -4.51 18.82
C LYS A 317 11.72 -5.44 18.47
N CYS A 318 12.04 -6.55 17.82
CA CYS A 318 11.16 -7.69 17.56
C CYS A 318 11.77 -8.97 18.13
N ASP A 319 10.96 -10.01 18.25
CA ASP A 319 11.40 -11.29 18.80
C ASP A 319 12.32 -12.03 17.83
N VAL A 320 12.96 -13.10 18.30
CA VAL A 320 13.62 -14.10 17.47
C VAL A 320 12.78 -15.40 17.51
N PRO A 321 12.34 -15.93 16.35
CA PRO A 321 11.43 -17.06 16.28
C PRO A 321 11.94 -18.27 17.05
N LYS A 322 11.00 -18.99 17.69
CA LYS A 322 11.29 -20.28 18.33
C LYS A 322 11.53 -21.33 17.24
N VAL A 323 12.40 -22.31 17.53
CA VAL A 323 12.92 -23.31 16.57
C VAL A 323 12.66 -24.73 17.01
#